data_AF-A0A956WZQ0-F1
#
_entry.id   AF-A0A956WZQ0-F1
#
_cell.length_a   1.000
_cell.length_b   1.000
_cell.length_c   1.000
_cell.angle_alpha   90.00
_cell.angle_beta   90.00
_cell.angle_gamma   90.00
#
_symmetry.space_group_name_H-M   'P 1'
#
loop_
_entity.id
_entity.type
_entity.pdbx_description
1 polymer ?
#
loop_
_entity_poly.entity_id
_entity_poly.type
_entity_poly.pdbx_seq_one_letter_code
_entity_poly.pdbx_strand_id
1 'polypeptide(L)'
;DERSMVPFKGPVCVVPPNSFALARTVEYFRIPRNILTVCLGKSTYARCGVIVNVTPFEPEWEGYATLEISNTTPLPARIYANEGIAQVLF
;
A
#
# COMPACT_ATOMS: atom_id res chain seq x y z
N ASP A 1 -12.39 -12.36 7.08
CA ASP A 1 -13.68 -12.06 7.72
C ASP A 1 -13.85 -10.56 7.68
N GLU A 2 -14.90 -10.04 7.03
CA GLU A 2 -15.13 -8.58 6.93
C GLU A 2 -15.33 -7.93 8.31
N ARG A 3 -15.59 -8.74 9.35
CA ARG A 3 -15.65 -8.31 10.75
C ARG A 3 -14.28 -7.97 11.35
N SER A 4 -13.18 -8.39 10.71
CA SER A 4 -11.82 -8.16 11.21
C SER A 4 -11.25 -6.81 10.77
N MET A 5 -11.93 -6.09 9.86
CA MET A 5 -11.46 -4.82 9.30
C MET A 5 -12.45 -3.71 9.58
N VAL A 6 -11.96 -2.58 10.09
CA VAL A 6 -12.78 -1.39 10.28
C VAL A 6 -12.69 -0.52 9.03
N PRO A 7 -13.80 -0.29 8.29
CA PRO A 7 -13.77 0.58 7.12
C PRO A 7 -13.47 2.02 7.55
N PHE A 8 -12.56 2.67 6.85
CA PHE A 8 -12.16 4.04 7.13
C PHE A 8 -12.02 4.84 5.83
N LYS A 9 -12.56 6.06 5.82
CA LYS A 9 -12.39 7.04 4.74
C LYS A 9 -12.06 8.40 5.32
N GLY A 10 -10.88 8.91 4.98
CA GLY A 10 -10.42 10.21 5.46
C GLY A 10 -9.07 10.58 4.87
N PRO A 11 -8.60 11.83 5.09
CA PRO A 11 -7.33 12.31 4.55
C PRO A 11 -6.11 11.65 5.20
N VAL A 12 -6.24 11.14 6.43
CA VAL A 12 -5.17 10.48 7.18
C VAL A 12 -5.73 9.21 7.81
N CYS A 13 -5.19 8.06 7.45
CA CYS A 13 -5.46 6.78 8.11
C CYS A 13 -4.43 6.57 9.23
N VAL A 14 -4.88 6.14 10.41
CA VAL A 14 -3.99 5.80 11.52
C VAL A 14 -3.94 4.29 11.65
N VAL A 15 -2.78 3.69 11.39
CA VAL A 15 -2.55 2.25 11.58
C VAL A 15 -2.12 2.01 13.03
N PRO A 16 -2.82 1.16 13.79
CA PRO A 16 -2.44 0.85 15.16
C PRO A 16 -1.02 0.26 15.27
N PRO A 17 -0.39 0.32 16.45
CA PRO A 17 0.86 -0.38 16.73
C PRO A 17 0.79 -1.85 16.34
N ASN A 18 1.86 -2.37 15.74
CA ASN A 18 2.03 -3.80 15.40
C ASN A 18 0.83 -4.41 14.64
N SER A 19 0.23 -3.63 13.75
CA SER A 19 -0.96 -4.00 12.97
C SER A 19 -0.79 -3.59 11.51
N PHE A 20 -1.82 -3.80 10.70
CA PHE A 20 -1.80 -3.45 9.28
C PHE A 20 -3.13 -2.84 8.82
N ALA A 21 -3.08 -2.16 7.68
CA ALA A 21 -4.23 -1.66 6.96
C ALA A 21 -4.16 -2.05 5.49
N LEU A 22 -5.32 -2.18 4.86
CA LEU A 22 -5.44 -2.35 3.42
C LEU A 22 -5.94 -1.05 2.79
N ALA A 23 -5.34 -0.67 1.66
CA ALA A 23 -5.77 0.44 0.83
C ALA A 23 -5.68 0.04 -0.65
N ARG A 24 -6.13 0.93 -1.53
CA ARG A 24 -5.93 0.81 -2.98
C ARG A 24 -5.24 2.05 -3.52
N THR A 25 -4.49 1.89 -4.61
CA THR A 25 -3.93 3.04 -5.35
C THR A 25 -5.03 3.92 -5.92
N VAL A 26 -4.67 5.18 -6.17
CA VAL A 26 -5.53 6.10 -6.94
C VAL A 26 -5.42 5.76 -8.43
N GLU A 27 -4.23 5.35 -8.85
CA GLU A 27 -3.87 4.96 -10.21
C GLU A 27 -4.47 3.61 -10.57
N TYR A 28 -4.99 3.52 -11.80
CA TYR A 28 -5.38 2.29 -12.45
C TYR A 28 -4.28 1.87 -13.41
N PHE A 29 -3.83 0.63 -13.31
CA PHE A 29 -2.75 0.08 -14.12
C PHE A 29 -3.31 -0.85 -15.19
N ARG A 30 -2.65 -0.87 -16.35
CA ARG A 30 -2.80 -1.88 -17.40
C ARG A 30 -1.42 -2.35 -17.81
N ILE A 31 -1.03 -3.55 -17.41
CA ILE A 31 0.33 -4.04 -17.59
C ILE A 31 0.47 -4.73 -18.95
N PRO A 32 1.41 -4.29 -19.82
CA PRO A 32 1.67 -4.97 -21.09
C PRO A 32 2.14 -6.42 -20.91
N ARG A 33 1.86 -7.27 -21.90
CA ARG A 33 2.21 -8.70 -21.88
C ARG A 33 3.71 -9.00 -21.70
N ASN A 34 4.59 -8.05 -22.00
CA ASN A 34 6.04 -8.19 -21.92
C ASN A 34 6.66 -7.49 -20.71
N ILE A 35 5.86 -7.06 -19.74
CA ILE A 35 6.33 -6.34 -18.54
C ILE A 35 5.85 -7.08 -17.29
N LEU A 36 6.74 -7.22 -16.31
CA LEU A 36 6.44 -7.64 -14.94
C LEU A 36 6.94 -6.54 -14.02
N THR A 37 6.11 -6.08 -13.10
CA THR A 37 6.48 -4.97 -12.22
C THR A 37 6.83 -5.42 -10.81
N VAL A 38 7.68 -4.66 -10.12
CA VAL A 38 7.92 -4.78 -8.67
C VAL A 38 7.61 -3.46 -8.00
N CYS A 39 6.99 -3.51 -6.83
CA CYS A 39 6.61 -2.33 -6.06
C CYS A 39 7.41 -2.26 -4.75
N LEU A 40 7.96 -1.09 -4.45
CA LEU A 40 8.78 -0.84 -3.26
C LEU A 40 8.23 0.37 -2.49
N GLY A 41 8.16 0.26 -1.16
CA GLY A 41 7.74 1.37 -0.29
C GLY A 41 8.71 2.56 -0.36
N LYS A 42 8.19 3.78 -0.18
CA LYS A 42 9.01 4.99 -0.14
C LYS A 42 9.74 5.15 1.19
N SER A 43 10.92 5.78 1.14
CA SER A 43 11.74 6.05 2.33
C SER A 43 11.01 6.86 3.40
N THR A 44 9.98 7.65 3.03
CA THR A 44 9.11 8.37 3.97
C THR A 44 8.41 7.46 4.97
N TYR A 45 7.94 6.31 4.51
CA TYR A 45 7.25 5.34 5.35
C TYR A 45 8.23 4.32 5.94
N ALA A 46 9.19 3.85 5.13
CA ALA A 46 10.19 2.87 5.57
C ALA A 46 11.00 3.35 6.79
N ARG A 47 11.42 4.63 6.82
CA ARG A 47 12.17 5.20 7.96
C ARG A 47 11.37 5.31 9.25
N CYS A 48 10.04 5.21 9.15
CA CYS A 48 9.11 5.24 10.27
C CYS A 48 8.65 3.83 10.69
N GLY A 49 9.28 2.76 10.18
CA GLY A 49 8.88 1.38 10.47
C GLY A 49 7.56 0.98 9.83
N VAL A 50 7.14 1.68 8.76
CA VAL A 50 5.97 1.32 7.96
C VAL A 50 6.44 0.61 6.70
N ILE A 51 5.98 -0.62 6.51
CA ILE A 51 6.28 -1.46 5.35
C ILE A 51 5.07 -1.45 4.43
N VAL A 52 5.34 -1.21 3.14
CA VAL A 52 4.32 -1.31 2.09
C VAL A 52 4.59 -2.60 1.33
N ASN A 53 3.70 -3.58 1.47
CA ASN A 53 3.81 -4.85 0.80
C ASN A 53 2.81 -4.91 -0.36
N VAL A 54 3.34 -5.12 -1.56
CA VAL A 54 2.57 -5.17 -2.80
C VAL A 54 3.16 -6.28 -3.65
N THR A 55 2.32 -7.22 -4.07
CA THR A 55 2.74 -8.32 -4.94
C THR A 55 3.04 -7.78 -6.35
N PRO A 56 3.94 -8.41 -7.12
CA PRO A 56 4.20 -8.02 -8.51
C PRO A 56 2.92 -7.85 -9.34
N PHE A 57 2.91 -6.87 -10.25
CA PHE A 57 1.83 -6.76 -11.23
C PHE A 57 2.19 -7.60 -12.46
N GLU A 58 1.42 -8.67 -12.67
CA GLU A 58 1.64 -9.65 -13.72
C GLU A 58 1.36 -9.09 -15.12
N PRO A 59 1.97 -9.68 -16.17
CA PRO A 59 1.61 -9.38 -17.55
C PRO A 59 0.10 -9.48 -17.79
N GLU A 60 -0.46 -8.52 -18.55
CA GLU A 60 -1.89 -8.44 -18.88
C GLU A 60 -2.82 -8.19 -17.67
N TRP A 61 -2.27 -7.96 -16.46
CA TRP A 61 -3.07 -7.55 -15.31
C TRP A 61 -3.57 -6.11 -15.46
N GLU A 62 -4.84 -5.88 -15.10
CA GLU A 62 -5.45 -4.56 -15.06
C GLU A 62 -6.20 -4.33 -13.75
N GLY A 63 -5.98 -3.18 -13.10
CA GLY A 63 -6.63 -2.91 -11.83
C GLY A 63 -6.09 -1.71 -11.05
N TYR A 64 -6.77 -1.41 -9.96
CA TYR A 64 -6.19 -0.64 -8.86
C TYR A 64 -5.35 -1.60 -8.01
N ALA A 65 -4.11 -1.23 -7.71
CA ALA A 65 -3.24 -2.07 -6.90
C ALA A 65 -3.69 -2.03 -5.43
N THR A 66 -3.80 -3.19 -4.82
CA THR A 66 -4.01 -3.32 -3.38
C THR A 66 -2.70 -3.05 -2.65
N LEU A 67 -2.74 -2.15 -1.68
CA LEU A 67 -1.62 -1.80 -0.82
C LEU A 67 -1.84 -2.45 0.55
N GLU A 68 -0.94 -3.34 0.96
CA GLU A 68 -0.86 -3.78 2.35
C GLU A 68 0.15 -2.89 3.07
N ILE A 69 -0.28 -2.30 4.17
CA ILE A 69 0.48 -1.30 4.91
C ILE A 69 0.65 -1.80 6.34
N SER A 70 1.81 -2.37 6.62
CA SER A 70 2.19 -2.92 7.91
C SER A 70 2.90 -1.87 8.77
N ASN A 71 2.40 -1.60 9.97
CA ASN A 71 3.09 -0.82 10.99
C ASN A 71 3.80 -1.77 11.95
N THR A 72 5.13 -1.84 11.86
CA THR A 72 5.94 -2.73 12.71
C THR A 72 6.39 -2.08 14.01
N THR A 73 5.99 -0.83 14.26
CA THR A 73 6.38 -0.06 15.44
C THR A 73 5.37 -0.19 16.58
N PRO A 74 5.77 0.06 17.84
CA PRO A 74 4.86 0.10 18.99
C PRO A 74 4.07 1.42 19.11
N LEU A 75 4.10 2.29 18.10
CA LEU A 75 3.39 3.57 18.08
C LEU A 75 2.43 3.64 16.90
N PRO A 76 1.32 4.41 16.98
CA PRO A 76 0.43 4.60 15.85
C PRO A 76 1.13 5.29 14.68
N ALA A 77 0.93 4.79 13.46
CA ALA A 77 1.50 5.34 12.24
C ALA A 77 0.45 6.08 11.40
N ARG A 78 0.78 7.27 10.89
CA ARG A 78 -0.08 8.05 10.00
C ARG A 78 0.24 7.75 8.54
N ILE A 79 -0.80 7.42 7.78
CA ILE A 79 -0.76 7.22 6.33
C ILE A 79 -1.58 8.32 5.67
N TYR A 80 -0.97 9.07 4.77
CA TYR A 80 -1.59 10.22 4.12
C TYR A 80 -2.21 9.82 2.79
N ALA A 81 -3.52 10.00 2.66
CA ALA A 81 -4.25 9.69 1.43
C ALA A 81 -3.96 10.74 0.35
N ASN A 82 -4.01 10.34 -0.92
CA ASN A 82 -3.69 11.17 -2.09
C ASN A 82 -2.24 11.69 -2.15
N GLU A 83 -1.33 11.04 -1.41
CA GLU A 83 0.12 11.27 -1.48
C GLU A 83 0.85 10.01 -1.94
N GLY A 84 2.10 10.16 -2.41
CA GLY A 84 2.90 9.03 -2.87
C GLY A 84 3.36 8.13 -1.71
N ILE A 85 3.09 6.82 -1.82
CA ILE A 85 3.39 5.82 -0.77
C ILE A 85 4.40 4.75 -1.19
N ALA A 86 4.43 4.41 -2.48
CA ALA A 86 5.32 3.40 -3.05
C ALA A 86 5.82 3.84 -4.44
N GLN A 87 6.78 3.10 -4.97
CA GLN A 87 7.34 3.24 -6.31
C GLN A 87 7.24 1.91 -7.05
N VAL A 88 6.73 1.96 -8.28
CA VAL A 88 6.63 0.80 -9.17
C VAL A 88 7.79 0.84 -10.16
N LEU A 89 8.46 -0.30 -10.32
CA LEU A 89 9.50 -0.55 -11.32
C LEU A 89 8.90 -1.41 -12.41
N PHE A 90 9.08 -1.02 -13.67
CA PHE A 90 8.57 -1.69 -14.86
C PHE A 90 9.72 -2.34 -15.63
#